data_AF-A0A226DHF7-F1
#
_entry.id   AF-A0A226DHF7-F1
#
_cell.length_a   1.000
_cell.length_b   1.000
_cell.length_c   1.000
_cell.angle_alpha   90.00
_cell.angle_beta   90.00
_cell.angle_gamma   90.00
#
_symmetry.space_group_name_H-M   'P 1'
#
loop_
_entity.id
_entity.type
_entity.pdbx_description
1 polymer ?
#
loop_
_entity_poly.entity_id
_entity_poly.type
_entity_poly.pdbx_seq_one_letter_code
_entity_poly.pdbx_strand_id
1 'polypeptide(L)'
;MISLRYFYRRVASRTAILKMEAAAMLNLRQNLTPWYPFGGPHRFSPIPMDQVSWDVEWTSYKPPGFTIPAILAGDKEWADEEFGEGFDPQFNWEDAKVNRKSYTGMYKLDKDGYPLNPMGRTGLSGRGSLGRWGPNHAADCVMTRWKLDDKKEVFISPDDNLPKLEFIAIVRLDTGEVALPGGMVDQGEDPVTAAKREFVEEVLGLEYADLWRDSPLNEDMTEVFSNEKIVDRCYVDDRRNTDNAWIETCAVNFHISSKTLQILHKMKFRSGSDAKSACWLDFNSKLKLYASHSLILNKTVTLLYDEWKKENPSK
;
A
#
# COMPACT_ATOMS: atom_id res chain seq x y z
N MET A 1 -39.20 -6.94 36.85
CA MET A 1 -38.30 -6.10 37.69
C MET A 1 -36.94 -6.79 37.70
N ILE A 2 -35.97 -6.35 36.87
CA ILE A 2 -34.83 -5.46 37.23
C ILE A 2 -33.93 -6.14 38.31
N SER A 3 -32.61 -6.36 38.20
CA SER A 3 -31.48 -5.64 37.56
C SER A 3 -30.23 -6.55 37.54
N LEU A 4 -29.46 -6.65 36.44
CA LEU A 4 -28.17 -5.96 36.13
C LEU A 4 -26.91 -6.35 36.94
N ARG A 5 -25.88 -6.68 36.15
CA ARG A 5 -24.43 -6.37 36.27
C ARG A 5 -23.59 -7.17 37.27
N TYR A 6 -22.61 -7.90 36.74
CA TYR A 6 -21.20 -7.59 37.00
C TYR A 6 -20.35 -7.96 35.78
N PHE A 7 -19.99 -6.92 35.02
CA PHE A 7 -19.14 -6.94 33.83
C PHE A 7 -17.75 -6.48 34.29
N TYR A 8 -16.72 -7.33 34.22
CA TYR A 8 -15.34 -6.87 34.43
C TYR A 8 -14.85 -6.18 33.16
N ARG A 9 -15.02 -4.85 33.09
CA ARG A 9 -14.27 -3.99 32.15
C ARG A 9 -12.93 -3.64 32.79
N ARG A 10 -11.84 -4.29 32.37
CA ARG A 10 -10.50 -3.70 32.48
C ARG A 10 -10.32 -2.75 31.30
N VAL A 11 -10.48 -1.45 31.54
CA VAL A 11 -10.07 -0.42 30.58
C VAL A 11 -8.53 -0.38 30.64
N ALA A 12 -7.87 -0.90 29.61
CA ALA A 12 -6.44 -0.68 29.44
C ALA A 12 -6.21 0.83 29.27
N SER A 13 -5.19 1.39 29.96
CA SER A 13 -4.87 2.81 29.81
C SER A 13 -4.46 3.10 28.36
N ARG A 14 -4.68 4.33 27.88
CA ARG A 14 -4.29 4.74 26.52
C ARG A 14 -2.81 4.45 26.23
N THR A 15 -1.94 4.57 27.23
CA THR A 15 -0.52 4.22 27.16
C THR A 15 -0.28 2.70 27.08
N ALA A 16 -1.09 1.88 27.75
CA ALA A 16 -1.02 0.42 27.64
C ALA A 16 -1.56 -0.07 26.29
N ILE A 17 -2.60 0.58 25.75
CA ILE A 17 -3.11 0.34 24.39
C ILE A 17 -2.04 0.70 23.37
N LEU A 18 -1.43 1.89 23.47
CA LEU A 18 -0.32 2.30 22.59
C LEU A 18 0.90 1.38 22.69
N LYS A 19 1.22 0.89 23.90
CA LYS A 19 2.31 -0.09 24.08
C LYS A 19 1.95 -1.47 23.55
N MET A 20 0.69 -1.90 23.65
CA MET A 20 0.21 -3.16 23.05
C MET A 20 0.10 -3.06 21.54
N GLU A 21 -0.30 -1.92 20.98
CA GLU A 21 -0.29 -1.62 19.55
C GLU A 21 1.14 -1.56 19.01
N ALA A 22 2.06 -0.90 19.72
CA ALA A 22 3.49 -0.89 19.38
C ALA A 22 4.14 -2.27 19.52
N ALA A 23 3.73 -3.07 20.51
CA ALA A 23 4.21 -4.45 20.68
C ALA A 23 3.56 -5.43 19.68
N ALA A 24 2.33 -5.20 19.23
CA ALA A 24 1.69 -5.94 18.15
C ALA A 24 2.30 -5.58 16.79
N MET A 25 2.72 -4.32 16.60
CA MET A 25 3.55 -3.89 15.46
C MET A 25 4.93 -4.57 15.46
N LEU A 26 5.44 -5.01 16.61
CA LEU A 26 6.78 -5.59 16.73
C LEU A 26 6.94 -6.94 16.02
N ASN A 27 5.87 -7.72 15.89
CA ASN A 27 5.95 -9.04 15.27
C ASN A 27 5.83 -9.02 13.73
N LEU A 28 5.67 -7.85 13.10
CA LEU A 28 5.32 -7.76 11.66
C LEU A 28 5.96 -6.57 10.92
N ARG A 29 6.92 -5.82 11.51
CA ARG A 29 7.60 -4.75 10.78
C ARG A 29 8.51 -5.30 9.69
N GLN A 30 8.01 -5.31 8.45
CA GLN A 30 8.73 -5.83 7.29
C GLN A 30 10.04 -5.06 7.07
N ASN A 31 10.03 -3.76 7.34
CA ASN A 31 11.20 -2.89 7.22
C ASN A 31 12.29 -3.10 8.29
N LEU A 32 12.03 -3.87 9.36
CA LEU A 32 12.99 -4.24 10.41
C LEU A 32 13.48 -5.68 10.33
N THR A 33 13.15 -6.40 9.25
CA THR A 33 13.63 -7.77 9.03
C THR A 33 15.17 -7.80 8.97
N PRO A 34 15.85 -8.81 9.55
CA PRO A 34 17.31 -8.79 9.67
C PRO A 34 18.08 -8.76 8.34
N TRP A 35 17.42 -9.09 7.24
CA TRP A 35 18.02 -9.23 5.91
C TRP A 35 17.33 -8.34 4.90
N TYR A 36 18.11 -7.64 4.08
CA TYR A 36 17.58 -6.93 2.93
C TYR A 36 17.29 -7.91 1.78
N PRO A 37 16.17 -7.76 1.03
CA PRO A 37 15.92 -8.57 -0.17
C PRO A 37 16.96 -8.31 -1.28
N PHE A 38 16.83 -8.98 -2.43
CA PHE A 38 17.64 -8.70 -3.64
C PHE A 38 19.16 -8.81 -3.45
N GLY A 39 19.61 -9.73 -2.60
CA GLY A 39 21.02 -9.96 -2.33
C GLY A 39 21.69 -8.86 -1.49
N GLY A 40 20.90 -8.03 -0.80
CA GLY A 40 21.43 -7.03 0.11
C GLY A 40 21.96 -7.59 1.43
N PRO A 41 22.62 -6.75 2.24
CA PRO A 41 23.29 -7.19 3.45
C PRO A 41 22.31 -7.47 4.59
N HIS A 42 22.86 -7.95 5.71
CA HIS A 42 22.17 -7.86 6.98
C HIS A 42 21.99 -6.41 7.38
N ARG A 43 20.84 -6.11 7.96
CA ARG A 43 20.58 -4.85 8.63
C ARG A 43 21.31 -4.81 9.98
N PHE A 44 21.62 -3.61 10.45
CA PHE A 44 21.91 -3.37 11.86
C PHE A 44 20.68 -3.78 12.68
N SER A 45 20.80 -4.91 13.38
CA SER A 45 19.66 -5.56 14.05
C SER A 45 20.14 -6.35 15.27
N PRO A 46 19.35 -6.45 16.36
CA PRO A 46 18.04 -5.83 16.54
C PRO A 46 18.13 -4.32 16.81
N ILE A 47 17.10 -3.58 16.37
CA ILE A 47 16.87 -2.20 16.78
C ILE A 47 15.87 -2.22 17.94
N PRO A 48 16.26 -1.84 19.16
CA PRO A 48 15.33 -1.69 20.27
C PRO A 48 14.21 -0.69 19.92
N MET A 49 12.99 -0.93 20.39
CA MET A 49 11.85 -0.08 19.98
C MET A 49 11.94 1.36 20.44
N ASP A 50 12.49 1.56 21.62
CA ASP A 50 12.80 2.88 22.17
C ASP A 50 13.93 3.57 21.41
N GLN A 51 14.64 2.87 20.53
CA GLN A 51 15.72 3.39 19.68
C GLN A 51 15.32 3.56 18.21
N VAL A 52 14.08 3.21 17.82
CA VAL A 52 13.61 3.38 16.43
C VAL A 52 13.51 4.86 16.06
N SER A 53 13.02 5.72 16.95
CA SER A 53 12.84 7.15 16.64
C SER A 53 14.16 7.88 16.45
N TRP A 54 14.26 8.68 15.39
CA TRP A 54 15.40 9.58 15.15
C TRP A 54 15.59 10.63 16.25
N ASP A 55 14.56 10.92 17.05
CA ASP A 55 14.64 11.87 18.18
C ASP A 55 15.40 11.29 19.38
N VAL A 56 15.65 9.98 19.38
CA VAL A 56 16.47 9.32 20.40
C VAL A 56 17.91 9.29 19.91
N GLU A 57 18.79 9.89 20.69
CA GLU A 57 20.22 9.90 20.41
C GLU A 57 20.77 8.47 20.50
N TRP A 58 21.44 8.04 19.42
CA TRP A 58 22.08 6.74 19.36
C TRP A 58 23.39 6.82 18.57
N THR A 59 24.45 7.28 19.23
CA THR A 59 25.76 7.55 18.61
C THR A 59 26.48 6.31 18.08
N SER A 60 26.15 5.12 18.59
CA SER A 60 26.69 3.84 18.11
C SER A 60 25.89 3.24 16.95
N TYR A 61 24.78 3.84 16.54
CA TYR A 61 24.02 3.41 15.37
C TYR A 61 24.81 3.67 14.09
N LYS A 62 25.31 2.59 13.48
CA LYS A 62 26.12 2.62 12.26
C LYS A 62 25.61 1.54 11.30
N PRO A 63 24.47 1.78 10.64
CA PRO A 63 23.91 0.81 9.71
C PRO A 63 24.84 0.61 8.50
N PRO A 64 24.90 -0.59 7.91
CA PRO A 64 25.57 -0.78 6.63
C PRO A 64 24.86 0.04 5.55
N GLY A 65 25.64 0.59 4.62
CA GLY A 65 25.11 1.24 3.42
C GLY A 65 24.87 0.23 2.32
N PHE A 66 23.73 0.32 1.65
CA PHE A 66 23.42 -0.52 0.50
C PHE A 66 22.54 0.21 -0.51
N THR A 67 22.96 0.16 -1.78
CA THR A 67 22.18 0.53 -2.95
C THR A 67 22.54 -0.46 -4.06
N ILE A 68 21.54 -0.98 -4.80
CA ILE A 68 21.81 -1.99 -5.84
C ILE A 68 22.61 -1.39 -7.00
N PRO A 69 23.47 -2.18 -7.69
CA PRO A 69 24.29 -1.69 -8.80
C PRO A 69 23.50 -1.03 -9.94
N ALA A 70 22.28 -1.50 -10.21
CA ALA A 70 21.43 -0.94 -11.27
C ALA A 70 21.02 0.52 -11.00
N ILE A 71 20.95 0.94 -9.74
CA ILE A 71 20.69 2.34 -9.36
C ILE A 71 21.98 3.14 -9.40
N LEU A 72 23.08 2.57 -8.89
CA LEU A 72 24.39 3.20 -8.87
C LEU A 72 24.97 3.47 -10.27
N ALA A 73 24.50 2.76 -11.30
CA ALA A 73 24.86 3.01 -12.68
C ALA A 73 24.45 4.41 -13.17
N GLY A 74 23.44 5.04 -12.55
CA GLY A 74 23.01 6.41 -12.86
C GLY A 74 22.43 6.59 -14.27
N ASP A 75 22.08 5.50 -14.96
CA ASP A 75 21.61 5.52 -16.36
C ASP A 75 20.08 5.34 -16.48
N LYS A 76 19.37 5.36 -15.34
CA LYS A 76 17.93 5.10 -15.26
C LYS A 76 17.18 6.34 -14.85
N GLU A 77 16.26 6.79 -15.70
CA GLU A 77 15.43 7.95 -15.39
C GLU A 77 14.66 7.77 -14.06
N TRP A 78 14.16 6.56 -13.80
CA TRP A 78 13.39 6.23 -12.58
C TRP A 78 14.21 6.25 -11.28
N ALA A 79 15.54 6.35 -11.37
CA ALA A 79 16.43 6.39 -10.22
C ALA A 79 17.07 7.78 -10.08
N ASP A 80 17.26 8.23 -8.84
CA ASP A 80 18.05 9.44 -8.55
C ASP A 80 19.55 9.17 -8.72
N GLU A 81 20.33 10.23 -8.87
CA GLU A 81 21.79 10.15 -8.74
C GLU A 81 22.19 9.99 -7.26
N GLU A 82 23.46 9.64 -7.01
CA GLU A 82 24.04 9.76 -5.67
C GLU A 82 24.30 11.24 -5.35
N PHE A 83 24.34 11.60 -4.06
CA PHE A 83 24.66 12.98 -3.66
C PHE A 83 26.07 13.36 -4.11
N GLY A 84 26.21 14.53 -4.73
CA GLY A 84 27.46 14.99 -5.31
C GLY A 84 27.27 16.29 -6.11
N GLU A 85 28.30 16.68 -6.86
CA GLU A 85 28.22 17.86 -7.73
C GLU A 85 27.23 17.61 -8.87
N GLY A 86 26.07 18.28 -8.83
CA GLY A 86 25.07 18.27 -9.91
C GLY A 86 23.69 17.74 -9.51
N PHE A 87 23.56 17.03 -8.38
CA PHE A 87 22.29 16.54 -7.87
C PHE A 87 21.86 17.29 -6.60
N ASP A 88 20.95 18.26 -6.75
CA ASP A 88 20.42 19.10 -5.67
C ASP A 88 18.89 18.94 -5.56
N PRO A 89 18.40 17.83 -4.95
CA PRO A 89 16.99 17.51 -4.91
C PRO A 89 16.21 18.45 -3.97
N GLN A 90 15.04 18.90 -4.42
CA GLN A 90 14.12 19.68 -3.57
C GLN A 90 13.25 18.76 -2.70
N PHE A 91 13.83 18.25 -1.62
CA PHE A 91 13.09 17.41 -0.67
C PHE A 91 11.90 18.13 -0.04
N ASN A 92 10.86 17.36 0.31
CA ASN A 92 9.57 17.86 0.79
C ASN A 92 8.84 18.80 -0.18
N TRP A 93 9.17 18.76 -1.48
CA TRP A 93 8.53 19.57 -2.53
C TRP A 93 8.22 18.75 -3.80
N GLU A 94 7.52 19.37 -4.76
CA GLU A 94 7.41 18.84 -6.13
C GLU A 94 8.63 19.28 -6.93
N ASP A 95 9.57 18.37 -7.09
CA ASP A 95 10.85 18.61 -7.75
C ASP A 95 10.76 18.24 -9.23
N ALA A 96 10.32 19.21 -10.03
CA ALA A 96 9.99 19.02 -11.45
C ALA A 96 8.98 17.88 -11.68
N LYS A 97 9.42 16.73 -12.22
CA LYS A 97 8.58 15.54 -12.48
C LYS A 97 8.57 14.53 -11.34
N VAL A 98 9.36 14.78 -10.28
CA VAL A 98 9.49 13.88 -9.13
C VAL A 98 8.79 14.50 -7.94
N ASN A 99 7.69 13.90 -7.51
CA ASN A 99 7.07 14.27 -6.24
C ASN A 99 7.95 13.76 -5.09
N ARG A 100 8.60 14.66 -4.35
CA ARG A 100 9.40 14.33 -3.17
C ARG A 100 8.65 14.61 -1.87
N LYS A 101 7.36 14.98 -1.91
CA LYS A 101 6.53 15.18 -0.70
C LYS A 101 6.08 13.85 -0.14
N SER A 102 6.23 13.66 1.16
CA SER A 102 5.65 12.51 1.85
C SER A 102 4.18 12.75 2.18
N TYR A 103 3.36 11.70 2.06
CA TYR A 103 1.99 11.61 2.56
C TYR A 103 1.91 11.62 4.08
N THR A 104 3.03 11.41 4.79
CA THR A 104 3.11 11.46 6.25
C THR A 104 3.45 12.85 6.81
N GLY A 105 3.66 13.84 5.93
CA GLY A 105 4.09 15.19 6.28
C GLY A 105 5.57 15.43 5.98
N MET A 106 6.14 16.50 6.55
CA MET A 106 7.55 16.81 6.30
C MET A 106 8.48 15.80 6.99
N TYR A 107 9.37 15.17 6.21
CA TYR A 107 10.43 14.33 6.75
C TYR A 107 11.70 15.13 7.01
N LYS A 108 12.49 14.66 7.99
CA LYS A 108 13.75 15.28 8.38
C LYS A 108 14.85 14.90 7.38
N LEU A 109 15.85 15.77 7.28
CA LEU A 109 17.11 15.46 6.63
C LEU A 109 18.17 15.28 7.72
N ASP A 110 19.16 14.42 7.49
CA ASP A 110 20.34 14.35 8.33
C ASP A 110 21.32 15.50 8.06
N LYS A 111 22.42 15.52 8.79
CA LYS A 111 23.46 16.57 8.68
C LYS A 111 24.14 16.64 7.30
N ASP A 112 24.08 15.54 6.54
CA ASP A 112 24.70 15.39 5.22
C ASP A 112 23.62 15.59 4.12
N GLY A 113 22.39 15.95 4.50
CA GLY A 113 21.27 16.26 3.63
C GLY A 113 20.40 15.07 3.24
N TYR A 114 20.70 13.85 3.72
CA TYR A 114 19.95 12.67 3.31
C TYR A 114 18.58 12.64 4.00
N PRO A 115 17.51 12.26 3.30
CA PRO A 115 16.20 12.09 3.91
C PRO A 115 16.26 11.00 4.98
N LEU A 116 15.53 11.22 6.07
CA LEU A 116 15.36 10.27 7.16
C LEU A 116 13.93 9.73 7.14
N ASN A 117 13.83 8.39 7.08
CA ASN A 117 12.57 7.67 7.05
C ASN A 117 11.66 8.12 8.21
N PRO A 118 10.43 8.58 7.92
CA PRO A 118 9.54 9.18 8.92
C PRO A 118 9.10 8.17 9.99
N MET A 119 9.21 6.87 9.72
CA MET A 119 8.90 5.80 10.68
C MET A 119 10.10 5.36 11.53
N GLY A 120 11.25 6.01 11.38
CA GLY A 120 12.45 5.81 12.17
C GLY A 120 13.54 4.98 11.50
N ARG A 121 14.53 4.59 12.30
CA ARG A 121 15.64 3.72 11.92
C ARG A 121 15.15 2.36 11.44
N THR A 122 15.74 1.89 10.36
CA THR A 122 15.48 0.58 9.74
C THR A 122 16.68 -0.36 9.82
N GLY A 123 17.86 0.14 10.17
CA GLY A 123 19.08 -0.63 10.26
C GLY A 123 19.86 -0.72 8.94
N LEU A 124 19.51 0.09 7.94
CA LEU A 124 20.18 0.09 6.64
C LEU A 124 20.18 1.51 6.06
N SER A 125 21.34 2.04 5.71
CA SER A 125 21.44 3.32 5.00
C SER A 125 21.58 3.11 3.48
N GLY A 126 21.46 4.19 2.73
CA GLY A 126 21.38 4.15 1.26
C GLY A 126 19.95 3.88 0.79
N ARG A 127 19.77 3.54 -0.48
CA ARG A 127 18.44 3.40 -1.08
C ARG A 127 17.96 1.96 -1.22
N GLY A 128 18.85 1.00 -1.00
CA GLY A 128 18.61 -0.40 -1.30
C GLY A 128 18.22 -0.57 -2.77
N SER A 129 17.02 -1.06 -3.04
CA SER A 129 16.47 -1.24 -4.38
C SER A 129 15.49 -0.14 -4.82
N LEU A 130 15.33 0.94 -4.05
CA LEU A 130 14.38 2.01 -4.35
C LEU A 130 15.06 3.12 -5.15
N GLY A 131 14.46 3.55 -6.27
CA GLY A 131 15.09 4.50 -7.18
C GLY A 131 15.33 5.87 -6.55
N ARG A 132 14.38 6.36 -5.75
CA ARG A 132 14.40 7.73 -5.20
C ARG A 132 14.95 7.79 -3.79
N TRP A 133 15.65 8.88 -3.49
CA TRP A 133 15.88 9.29 -2.11
C TRP A 133 14.57 9.81 -1.50
N GLY A 134 14.24 9.37 -0.29
CA GLY A 134 13.01 9.73 0.40
C GLY A 134 11.81 8.87 -0.03
N PRO A 135 10.62 9.45 -0.20
CA PRO A 135 9.42 8.70 -0.56
C PRO A 135 9.50 8.20 -2.01
N ASN A 136 9.17 6.92 -2.18
CA ASN A 136 9.00 6.26 -3.46
C ASN A 136 7.50 5.94 -3.59
N HIS A 137 6.80 6.70 -4.40
CA HIS A 137 5.34 6.63 -4.49
C HIS A 137 4.88 5.43 -5.31
N ALA A 138 3.91 4.71 -4.76
CA ALA A 138 3.15 3.64 -5.38
C ALA A 138 1.65 4.01 -5.41
N ALA A 139 0.87 3.21 -6.11
CA ALA A 139 -0.58 3.30 -6.11
C ALA A 139 -1.21 1.91 -6.08
N ASP A 140 -2.24 1.74 -5.27
CA ASP A 140 -2.97 0.48 -5.11
C ASP A 140 -4.42 0.65 -5.57
N CYS A 141 -4.87 -0.20 -6.48
CA CYS A 141 -6.26 -0.26 -6.92
C CYS A 141 -7.07 -1.20 -6.01
N VAL A 142 -8.03 -0.63 -5.29
CA VAL A 142 -8.95 -1.37 -4.42
C VAL A 142 -10.28 -1.56 -5.14
N MET A 143 -10.32 -2.53 -6.05
CA MET A 143 -11.55 -2.87 -6.78
C MET A 143 -12.49 -3.71 -5.90
N THR A 144 -13.71 -3.22 -5.66
CA THR A 144 -14.65 -3.85 -4.71
C THR A 144 -16.05 -4.00 -5.27
N ARG A 145 -16.83 -4.93 -4.73
CA ARG A 145 -18.28 -5.06 -4.98
C ARG A 145 -19.00 -5.63 -3.77
N TRP A 146 -20.30 -5.40 -3.67
CA TRP A 146 -21.15 -6.23 -2.82
C TRP A 146 -21.32 -7.61 -3.42
N LYS A 147 -21.15 -8.65 -2.60
CA LYS A 147 -21.44 -10.04 -2.97
C LYS A 147 -22.92 -10.17 -3.29
N LEU A 148 -23.24 -10.90 -4.34
CA LEU A 148 -24.62 -11.18 -4.72
C LEU A 148 -25.02 -12.60 -4.29
N ASP A 149 -26.29 -12.79 -3.94
CA ASP A 149 -26.89 -14.10 -3.68
C ASP A 149 -27.37 -14.78 -4.97
N ASP A 150 -27.97 -15.97 -4.86
CA ASP A 150 -28.49 -16.75 -6.00
C ASP A 150 -29.61 -16.02 -6.77
N LYS A 151 -30.27 -15.04 -6.15
CA LYS A 151 -31.30 -14.19 -6.76
C LYS A 151 -30.70 -12.94 -7.41
N LYS A 152 -29.38 -12.77 -7.37
CA LYS A 152 -28.63 -11.60 -7.84
C LYS A 152 -28.90 -10.34 -7.03
N GLU A 153 -29.35 -10.49 -5.78
CA GLU A 153 -29.52 -9.40 -4.83
C GLU A 153 -28.28 -9.31 -3.92
N VAL A 154 -28.06 -8.16 -3.28
CA VAL A 154 -26.95 -7.99 -2.34
C VAL A 154 -27.10 -8.98 -1.18
N PHE A 155 -26.10 -9.86 -1.02
CA PHE A 155 -26.06 -10.82 0.06
C PHE A 155 -25.81 -10.10 1.40
N ILE A 156 -26.78 -10.22 2.30
CA ILE A 156 -26.68 -9.72 3.68
C ILE A 156 -26.26 -10.88 4.58
N SER A 157 -25.15 -10.67 5.29
CA SER A 157 -24.60 -11.62 6.25
C SER A 157 -25.55 -11.81 7.44
N PRO A 158 -25.95 -13.04 7.78
CA PRO A 158 -26.79 -13.31 8.94
C PRO A 158 -26.13 -12.98 10.29
N ASP A 159 -24.79 -12.92 10.34
CA ASP A 159 -24.04 -12.78 11.58
C ASP A 159 -24.05 -11.35 12.12
N ASP A 160 -24.02 -10.35 11.23
CA ASP A 160 -23.87 -8.93 11.55
C ASP A 160 -24.90 -8.02 10.84
N ASN A 161 -25.79 -8.59 10.03
CA ASN A 161 -26.78 -7.88 9.22
C ASN A 161 -26.17 -6.82 8.27
N LEU A 162 -24.93 -7.05 7.81
CA LEU A 162 -24.23 -6.18 6.87
C LEU A 162 -24.07 -6.85 5.51
N PRO A 163 -23.99 -6.07 4.41
CA PRO A 163 -23.71 -6.65 3.10
C PRO A 163 -22.29 -7.23 3.08
N LYS A 164 -22.13 -8.41 2.47
CA LYS A 164 -20.81 -9.04 2.35
C LYS A 164 -20.03 -8.36 1.23
N LEU A 165 -18.82 -7.88 1.52
CA LEU A 165 -17.95 -7.27 0.52
C LEU A 165 -17.03 -8.31 -0.13
N GLU A 166 -16.80 -8.17 -1.43
CA GLU A 166 -15.74 -8.84 -2.18
C GLU A 166 -14.78 -7.80 -2.79
N PHE A 167 -13.52 -8.19 -2.96
CA PHE A 167 -12.50 -7.35 -3.60
C PHE A 167 -11.63 -8.19 -4.54
N ILE A 168 -11.03 -7.55 -5.55
CA ILE A 168 -10.06 -8.21 -6.42
C ILE A 168 -8.69 -8.21 -5.73
N ALA A 169 -8.09 -9.40 -5.65
CA ALA A 169 -6.75 -9.61 -5.18
C ALA A 169 -5.89 -10.30 -6.23
N ILE A 170 -4.58 -10.09 -6.12
CA ILE A 170 -3.55 -10.82 -6.88
C ILE A 170 -2.69 -11.65 -5.93
N VAL A 171 -1.99 -12.64 -6.48
CA VAL A 171 -0.94 -13.38 -5.78
C VAL A 171 0.41 -12.94 -6.33
N ARG A 172 1.22 -12.29 -5.50
CA ARG A 172 2.55 -11.81 -5.88
C ARG A 172 3.46 -12.97 -6.30
N LEU A 173 4.21 -12.79 -7.38
CA LEU A 173 5.13 -13.83 -7.87
C LEU A 173 6.35 -14.05 -6.97
N ASP A 174 6.89 -12.95 -6.43
CA ASP A 174 8.13 -12.95 -5.67
C ASP A 174 8.01 -13.56 -4.27
N THR A 175 6.80 -13.56 -3.71
CA THR A 175 6.51 -13.91 -2.31
C THR A 175 5.41 -14.96 -2.18
N GLY A 176 4.53 -15.09 -3.18
CA GLY A 176 3.31 -15.90 -3.08
C GLY A 176 2.24 -15.30 -2.17
N GLU A 177 2.43 -14.06 -1.70
CA GLU A 177 1.50 -13.38 -0.80
C GLU A 177 0.32 -12.78 -1.58
N VAL A 178 -0.85 -12.77 -0.94
CA VAL A 178 -2.05 -12.12 -1.49
C VAL A 178 -1.92 -10.61 -1.31
N ALA A 179 -2.12 -9.85 -2.38
CA ALA A 179 -1.98 -8.40 -2.40
C ALA A 179 -3.13 -7.73 -3.16
N LEU A 180 -3.25 -6.41 -2.96
CA LEU A 180 -4.03 -5.55 -3.84
C LEU A 180 -3.21 -5.37 -5.12
N PRO A 181 -3.86 -5.22 -6.29
CA PRO A 181 -3.16 -4.89 -7.51
C PRO A 181 -2.62 -3.46 -7.43
N GLY A 182 -1.33 -3.29 -7.67
CA GLY A 182 -0.65 -2.02 -7.45
C GLY A 182 0.83 -2.06 -7.78
N GLY A 183 1.40 -0.88 -7.97
CA GLY A 183 2.79 -0.72 -8.38
C GLY A 183 3.25 0.72 -8.29
N MET A 184 4.43 0.99 -8.85
CA MET A 184 5.10 2.28 -8.70
C MET A 184 4.43 3.34 -9.57
N VAL A 185 4.37 4.58 -9.07
CA VAL A 185 3.92 5.73 -9.86
C VAL A 185 5.05 6.16 -10.79
N ASP A 186 4.76 6.25 -12.09
CA ASP A 186 5.72 6.70 -13.10
C ASP A 186 5.98 8.21 -12.99
N GLN A 187 7.07 8.68 -13.61
CA GLN A 187 7.41 10.11 -13.57
C GLN A 187 6.34 10.97 -14.24
N GLY A 188 5.85 11.98 -13.51
CA GLY A 188 4.78 12.85 -13.99
C GLY A 188 3.40 12.18 -14.08
N GLU A 189 3.28 10.90 -13.69
CA GLU A 189 1.99 10.21 -13.59
C GLU A 189 1.30 10.60 -12.28
N ASP A 190 -0.01 10.85 -12.34
CA ASP A 190 -0.79 11.02 -11.11
C ASP A 190 -1.12 9.65 -10.48
N PRO A 191 -1.19 9.54 -9.14
CA PRO A 191 -1.40 8.24 -8.49
C PRO A 191 -2.74 7.54 -8.83
N VAL A 192 -3.76 8.27 -9.26
CA VAL A 192 -5.05 7.66 -9.64
C VAL A 192 -4.92 6.98 -10.99
N THR A 193 -4.24 7.63 -11.95
CA THR A 193 -3.88 7.03 -13.24
C THR A 193 -2.98 5.81 -13.04
N ALA A 194 -1.99 5.89 -12.16
CA ALA A 194 -1.14 4.75 -11.80
C ALA A 194 -1.96 3.57 -11.28
N ALA A 195 -2.90 3.78 -10.34
CA ALA A 195 -3.76 2.70 -9.83
C ALA A 195 -4.59 2.03 -10.95
N LYS A 196 -5.11 2.82 -11.91
CA LYS A 196 -5.86 2.29 -13.07
C LYS A 196 -4.96 1.45 -13.98
N ARG A 197 -3.76 1.96 -14.31
CA ARG A 197 -2.75 1.27 -15.11
C ARG A 197 -2.35 -0.06 -14.47
N GLU A 198 -1.95 -0.04 -13.20
CA GLU A 198 -1.53 -1.22 -12.44
C GLU A 198 -2.64 -2.28 -12.36
N PHE A 199 -3.89 -1.87 -12.18
CA PHE A 199 -5.01 -2.81 -12.26
C PHE A 199 -5.10 -3.49 -13.62
N VAL A 200 -5.00 -2.73 -14.71
CA VAL A 200 -5.05 -3.30 -16.07
C VAL A 200 -3.88 -4.27 -16.27
N GLU A 201 -2.66 -3.87 -15.92
CA GLU A 201 -1.46 -4.67 -16.12
C GLU A 201 -1.45 -5.96 -15.28
N GLU A 202 -1.78 -5.87 -13.98
CA GLU A 202 -1.70 -7.00 -13.05
C GLU A 202 -2.92 -7.93 -13.10
N VAL A 203 -4.12 -7.40 -13.40
CA VAL A 203 -5.37 -8.16 -13.39
C VAL A 203 -5.76 -8.63 -14.79
N LEU A 204 -5.66 -7.76 -15.80
CA LEU A 204 -6.09 -8.07 -17.19
C LEU A 204 -4.91 -8.47 -18.08
N GLY A 205 -3.73 -7.95 -17.79
CA GLY A 205 -2.49 -8.26 -18.49
C GLY A 205 -1.95 -7.17 -19.40
N LEU A 206 -0.64 -7.24 -19.64
CA LEU A 206 0.08 -6.31 -20.54
C LEU A 206 -0.52 -6.21 -21.95
N GLU A 207 -1.02 -7.31 -22.50
CA GLU A 207 -1.71 -7.29 -23.82
C GLU A 207 -2.94 -6.37 -23.81
N TYR A 208 -3.66 -6.30 -22.68
CA TYR A 208 -4.76 -5.36 -22.49
C TYR A 208 -4.27 -3.95 -22.17
N ALA A 209 -3.13 -3.79 -21.49
CA ALA A 209 -2.54 -2.49 -21.17
C ALA A 209 -2.08 -1.75 -22.45
N ASP A 210 -1.47 -2.47 -23.40
CA ASP A 210 -1.06 -1.91 -24.69
C ASP A 210 -2.27 -1.44 -25.52
N LEU A 211 -3.40 -2.16 -25.42
CA LEU A 211 -4.65 -1.81 -26.10
C LEU A 211 -5.40 -0.65 -25.42
N TRP A 212 -5.29 -0.52 -24.09
CA TRP A 212 -5.99 0.52 -23.34
C TRP A 212 -5.55 1.95 -23.72
N ARG A 213 -4.30 2.11 -24.19
CA ARG A 213 -3.75 3.41 -24.57
C ARG A 213 -4.43 4.01 -25.82
N ASP A 214 -4.90 3.18 -26.76
CA ASP A 214 -5.27 3.60 -28.12
C ASP A 214 -6.63 3.06 -28.65
N SER A 215 -7.50 2.47 -27.81
CA SER A 215 -8.69 1.70 -28.26
C SER A 215 -10.04 2.08 -27.61
N PRO A 216 -11.20 1.80 -28.26
CA PRO A 216 -12.56 1.90 -27.67
C PRO A 216 -12.81 1.07 -26.40
N LEU A 217 -11.90 0.16 -25.99
CA LEU A 217 -11.88 -0.39 -24.62
C LEU A 217 -11.75 0.70 -23.54
N ASN A 218 -11.34 1.91 -23.92
CA ASN A 218 -11.26 3.06 -23.06
C ASN A 218 -12.64 3.51 -22.53
N GLU A 219 -13.74 3.38 -23.28
CA GLU A 219 -15.07 3.78 -22.77
C GLU A 219 -15.59 2.82 -21.69
N ASP A 220 -15.51 1.50 -21.94
CA ASP A 220 -15.90 0.47 -20.98
C ASP A 220 -15.04 0.54 -19.70
N MET A 221 -13.72 0.75 -19.83
CA MET A 221 -12.83 0.92 -18.68
C MET A 221 -12.98 2.26 -17.98
N THR A 222 -13.30 3.34 -18.72
CA THR A 222 -13.67 4.63 -18.13
C THR A 222 -14.90 4.48 -17.26
N GLU A 223 -15.91 3.71 -17.70
CA GLU A 223 -17.09 3.40 -16.90
C GLU A 223 -16.73 2.56 -15.66
N VAL A 224 -15.89 1.52 -15.79
CA VAL A 224 -15.40 0.71 -14.65
C VAL A 224 -14.70 1.59 -13.61
N PHE A 225 -13.91 2.55 -14.06
CA PHE A 225 -13.13 3.44 -13.21
C PHE A 225 -13.83 4.76 -12.86
N SER A 226 -15.11 4.95 -13.21
CA SER A 226 -15.80 6.23 -13.07
C SER A 226 -16.02 6.72 -11.63
N ASN A 227 -16.03 5.81 -10.65
CA ASN A 227 -16.34 6.10 -9.24
C ASN A 227 -15.09 5.97 -8.35
N GLU A 228 -13.98 6.59 -8.76
CA GLU A 228 -12.76 6.65 -7.96
C GLU A 228 -12.95 7.38 -6.61
N LYS A 229 -12.46 6.77 -5.54
CA LYS A 229 -12.36 7.38 -4.22
C LYS A 229 -10.99 7.09 -3.63
N ILE A 230 -10.21 8.14 -3.35
CA ILE A 230 -8.95 7.96 -2.60
C ILE A 230 -9.32 7.57 -1.17
N VAL A 231 -8.92 6.37 -0.77
CA VAL A 231 -9.17 5.81 0.56
C VAL A 231 -8.08 6.25 1.53
N ASP A 232 -6.83 6.22 1.08
CA ASP A 232 -5.69 6.49 1.94
C ASP A 232 -4.48 6.96 1.13
N ARG A 233 -3.65 7.76 1.79
CA ARG A 233 -2.31 8.12 1.34
C ARG A 233 -1.40 7.88 2.52
N CYS A 234 -0.59 6.83 2.47
CA CYS A 234 0.09 6.35 3.68
C CYS A 234 1.45 5.71 3.41
N TYR A 235 2.24 5.61 4.48
CA TYR A 235 3.48 4.85 4.52
C TYR A 235 3.20 3.35 4.40
N VAL A 236 3.99 2.66 3.59
CA VAL A 236 3.92 1.20 3.45
C VAL A 236 5.08 0.57 4.20
N ASP A 237 4.77 -0.30 5.14
CA ASP A 237 5.78 -1.09 5.85
C ASP A 237 6.28 -2.21 4.93
N ASP A 238 7.35 -1.90 4.18
CA ASP A 238 7.92 -2.75 3.15
C ASP A 238 9.36 -3.13 3.48
N ARG A 239 9.71 -4.39 3.22
CA ARG A 239 11.06 -4.95 3.39
C ARG A 239 12.15 -4.22 2.60
N ARG A 240 11.78 -3.42 1.59
CA ARG A 240 12.67 -2.58 0.79
C ARG A 240 13.03 -1.26 1.44
N ASN A 241 12.28 -0.82 2.45
CA ASN A 241 12.52 0.47 3.09
C ASN A 241 13.88 0.48 3.80
N THR A 242 14.57 1.60 3.71
CA THR A 242 15.85 1.90 4.36
C THR A 242 15.68 3.12 5.26
N ASP A 243 16.77 3.59 5.85
CA ASP A 243 16.81 4.83 6.60
C ASP A 243 16.59 6.04 5.68
N ASN A 244 16.88 5.91 4.39
CA ASN A 244 16.94 7.02 3.44
C ASN A 244 15.99 6.89 2.23
N ALA A 245 15.30 5.77 2.07
CA ALA A 245 14.30 5.57 1.03
C ALA A 245 13.17 4.68 1.54
N TRP A 246 11.93 5.02 1.25
CA TRP A 246 10.76 4.24 1.71
C TRP A 246 9.61 4.32 0.73
N ILE A 247 8.69 3.37 0.83
CA ILE A 247 7.50 3.31 -0.01
C ILE A 247 6.32 4.00 0.66
N GLU A 248 5.58 4.77 -0.13
CA GLU A 248 4.29 5.31 0.25
C GLU A 248 3.28 5.05 -0.86
N THR A 249 2.05 4.73 -0.51
CA THR A 249 1.02 4.41 -1.50
C THR A 249 -0.15 5.37 -1.44
N CYS A 250 -0.75 5.64 -2.60
CA CYS A 250 -2.09 6.19 -2.72
C CYS A 250 -3.05 5.03 -3.06
N ALA A 251 -3.91 4.67 -2.12
CA ALA A 251 -4.92 3.64 -2.33
C ALA A 251 -6.21 4.26 -2.89
N VAL A 252 -6.67 3.76 -4.03
CA VAL A 252 -7.87 4.26 -4.71
C VAL A 252 -8.90 3.14 -4.79
N ASN A 253 -10.06 3.35 -4.19
CA ASN A 253 -11.18 2.45 -4.30
C ASN A 253 -12.02 2.74 -5.54
N PHE A 254 -12.39 1.66 -6.22
CA PHE A 254 -13.39 1.65 -7.28
C PHE A 254 -14.47 0.65 -6.85
N HIS A 255 -15.64 1.17 -6.46
CA HIS A 255 -16.76 0.32 -6.06
C HIS A 255 -17.64 0.03 -7.28
N ILE A 256 -17.70 -1.25 -7.67
CA ILE A 256 -18.32 -1.74 -8.89
C ILE A 256 -19.82 -1.96 -8.67
N SER A 257 -20.62 -1.47 -9.62
CA SER A 257 -22.06 -1.72 -9.70
C SER A 257 -22.35 -2.97 -10.55
N SER A 258 -23.59 -3.45 -10.52
CA SER A 258 -24.00 -4.57 -11.39
C SER A 258 -23.82 -4.28 -12.88
N LYS A 259 -23.84 -3.01 -13.31
CA LYS A 259 -23.57 -2.60 -14.71
C LYS A 259 -22.09 -2.80 -15.05
N THR A 260 -21.19 -2.22 -14.24
CA THR A 260 -19.75 -2.32 -14.47
C THR A 260 -19.20 -3.72 -14.23
N LEU A 261 -19.87 -4.52 -13.41
CA LEU A 261 -19.51 -5.93 -13.23
C LEU A 261 -19.69 -6.74 -14.52
N GLN A 262 -20.73 -6.46 -15.31
CA GLN A 262 -20.93 -7.14 -16.59
C GLN A 262 -19.82 -6.83 -17.60
N ILE A 263 -19.23 -5.63 -17.51
CA ILE A 263 -18.06 -5.24 -18.30
C ILE A 263 -16.85 -6.08 -17.87
N LEU A 264 -16.55 -6.14 -16.56
CA LEU A 264 -15.45 -6.94 -16.03
C LEU A 264 -15.60 -8.44 -16.31
N HIS A 265 -16.82 -8.99 -16.31
CA HIS A 265 -17.05 -10.40 -16.66
C HIS A 265 -16.72 -10.75 -18.12
N LYS A 266 -16.78 -9.77 -19.03
CA LYS A 266 -16.33 -9.97 -20.43
C LYS A 266 -14.80 -10.01 -20.53
N MET A 267 -14.11 -9.50 -19.52
CA MET A 267 -12.65 -9.44 -19.47
C MET A 267 -12.12 -10.73 -18.83
N LYS A 268 -11.16 -11.37 -19.50
CA LYS A 268 -10.50 -12.55 -18.92
C LYS A 268 -9.44 -12.05 -17.96
N PHE A 269 -9.68 -12.23 -16.65
CA PHE A 269 -8.60 -12.04 -15.67
C PHE A 269 -7.46 -13.00 -16.02
N ARG A 270 -6.21 -12.55 -15.81
CA ARG A 270 -5.06 -13.44 -15.98
C ARG A 270 -5.15 -14.59 -14.97
N SER A 271 -5.68 -15.70 -15.44
CA SER A 271 -5.24 -17.05 -15.10
C SER A 271 -4.53 -17.59 -16.35
N GLY A 272 -3.24 -17.27 -16.50
CA GLY A 272 -2.44 -17.62 -17.68
C GLY A 272 -0.97 -17.20 -17.56
N SER A 273 -0.09 -18.20 -17.55
CA SER A 273 1.38 -18.28 -17.48
C SER A 273 2.16 -17.62 -16.34
N ASP A 274 2.07 -16.31 -16.08
CA ASP A 274 3.03 -15.66 -15.15
C ASP A 274 2.41 -14.70 -14.12
N ALA A 275 1.12 -14.85 -13.82
CA ALA A 275 0.51 -14.44 -12.55
C ALA A 275 -0.40 -15.60 -12.10
N LYS A 276 -0.31 -16.07 -10.83
CA LYS A 276 -1.00 -17.32 -10.43
C LYS A 276 -2.53 -17.23 -10.48
N SER A 277 -3.13 -16.07 -10.19
CA SER A 277 -4.55 -15.76 -10.43
C SER A 277 -4.90 -14.38 -9.87
N ALA A 278 -5.60 -13.54 -10.63
CA ALA A 278 -6.42 -12.49 -10.04
C ALA A 278 -7.82 -13.07 -9.74
N CYS A 279 -8.37 -12.82 -8.56
CA CYS A 279 -9.69 -13.36 -8.18
C CYS A 279 -10.45 -12.44 -7.23
N TRP A 280 -11.78 -12.61 -7.21
CA TRP A 280 -12.63 -12.03 -6.18
C TRP A 280 -12.45 -12.81 -4.88
N LEU A 281 -12.13 -12.11 -3.80
CA LEU A 281 -12.04 -12.65 -2.45
C LEU A 281 -13.08 -11.99 -1.54
N ASP A 282 -13.72 -12.81 -0.73
CA ASP A 282 -14.57 -12.35 0.36
C ASP A 282 -13.73 -11.57 1.36
N PHE A 283 -14.12 -10.33 1.64
CA PHE A 283 -13.51 -9.58 2.72
C PHE A 283 -13.74 -10.29 4.07
N ASN A 284 -12.67 -10.36 4.84
CA ASN A 284 -12.65 -10.81 6.22
C ASN A 284 -11.56 -10.02 6.95
N SER A 285 -11.87 -9.46 8.11
CA SER A 285 -10.93 -8.66 8.92
C SER A 285 -9.68 -9.42 9.37
N LYS A 286 -9.69 -10.77 9.27
CA LYS A 286 -8.56 -11.64 9.59
C LYS A 286 -7.69 -12.01 8.38
N LEU A 287 -8.00 -11.51 7.17
CA LEU A 287 -7.17 -11.76 5.99
C LEU A 287 -5.78 -11.18 6.20
N LYS A 288 -4.77 -12.04 5.97
CA LYS A 288 -3.37 -11.62 5.88
C LYS A 288 -3.09 -11.22 4.45
N LEU A 289 -2.87 -9.94 4.24
CA LEU A 289 -2.44 -9.38 2.96
C LEU A 289 -1.00 -8.88 3.08
N TYR A 290 -0.35 -8.76 1.92
CA TYR A 290 0.99 -8.20 1.81
C TYR A 290 1.09 -6.81 2.47
N ALA A 291 2.22 -6.56 3.14
CA ALA A 291 2.57 -5.27 3.74
C ALA A 291 1.40 -4.64 4.55
N SER A 292 1.05 -3.39 4.23
CA SER A 292 -0.02 -2.64 4.89
C SER A 292 -1.40 -2.82 4.25
N HIS A 293 -1.58 -3.75 3.30
CA HIS A 293 -2.80 -3.82 2.47
C HIS A 293 -4.07 -4.14 3.28
N SER A 294 -3.95 -4.93 4.36
CA SER A 294 -5.09 -5.19 5.26
C SER A 294 -5.58 -3.90 5.93
N LEU A 295 -4.70 -2.94 6.24
CA LEU A 295 -5.11 -1.65 6.82
C LEU A 295 -5.89 -0.80 5.81
N ILE A 296 -5.39 -0.75 4.56
CA ILE A 296 -6.07 -0.07 3.46
C ILE A 296 -7.46 -0.66 3.25
N LEU A 297 -7.57 -1.99 3.14
CA LEU A 297 -8.84 -2.67 2.91
C LEU A 297 -9.85 -2.46 4.06
N ASN A 298 -9.38 -2.48 5.32
CA ASN A 298 -10.24 -2.17 6.47
C ASN A 298 -10.79 -0.71 6.40
N LYS A 299 -9.97 0.26 5.98
CA LYS A 299 -10.43 1.64 5.76
C LYS A 299 -11.48 1.69 4.64
N THR A 300 -11.23 1.03 3.52
CA THR A 300 -12.18 0.94 2.40
C THR A 300 -13.53 0.38 2.85
N VAL A 301 -13.52 -0.74 3.58
CA VAL A 301 -14.73 -1.39 4.09
C VAL A 301 -15.51 -0.47 5.01
N THR A 302 -14.81 0.25 5.89
CA THR A 302 -15.44 1.21 6.81
C THR A 302 -16.18 2.30 6.04
N LEU A 303 -15.53 2.91 5.04
CA LEU A 303 -16.14 3.93 4.19
C LEU A 303 -17.38 3.40 3.45
N LEU A 304 -17.28 2.21 2.85
CA LEU A 304 -18.39 1.60 2.11
C LEU A 304 -19.58 1.24 3.00
N TYR A 305 -19.33 0.76 4.23
CA TYR A 305 -20.41 0.48 5.18
C TYR A 305 -21.08 1.75 5.71
N ASP A 306 -20.33 2.83 5.91
CA ASP A 306 -20.91 4.10 6.31
C ASP A 306 -21.80 4.68 5.20
N GLU A 307 -21.40 4.53 3.93
CA GLU A 307 -22.24 4.88 2.77
C GLU A 307 -23.48 4.00 2.68
N TRP A 308 -23.32 2.67 2.77
CA TRP A 308 -24.44 1.73 2.73
C TRP A 308 -25.51 2.02 3.78
N LYS A 309 -25.11 2.31 5.02
CA LYS A 309 -26.03 2.64 6.13
C LYS A 309 -26.76 3.96 5.91
N LYS A 310 -26.12 4.94 5.27
CA LYS A 310 -26.79 6.21 4.90
C LYS A 310 -27.85 6.00 3.84
N GLU A 311 -27.60 5.10 2.89
CA GLU A 311 -28.55 4.77 1.81
C GLU A 311 -29.66 3.81 2.29
N ASN A 312 -29.41 3.02 3.33
CA ASN A 312 -30.33 2.02 3.87
C ASN A 312 -30.61 2.24 5.38
N PRO A 313 -31.17 3.38 5.80
CA PRO A 313 -31.31 3.73 7.22
C PRO A 313 -32.26 2.82 8.01
N SER A 314 -33.05 1.99 7.33
CA SER A 314 -33.99 1.02 7.92
C SER A 314 -33.43 -0.40 8.04
N LYS A 315 -32.18 -0.65 7.63
CA LYS A 315 -31.47 -1.93 7.74
C LYS A 315 -30.25 -1.79 8.65
#